data_AF-A0A0B6XWU2-F1
#
_entry.id   AF-A0A0B6XWU2-F1
#
_cell.length_a   1.000
_cell.length_b   1.000
_cell.length_c   1.000
_cell.angle_alpha   90.00
_cell.angle_beta   90.00
_cell.angle_gamma   90.00
#
_symmetry.space_group_name_H-M   'P 1'
#
loop_
_entity.id
_entity.type
_entity.pdbx_description
1 polymer ?
#
loop_
_entity_poly.entity_id
_entity_poly.type
_entity_poly.pdbx_seq_one_letter_code
_entity_poly.pdbx_strand_id
1 'polypeptide(L)'
;TSDMPGMSMIDADISRSQHRLVLAPVNPNIRPVDRNTNKWIVNPSELHLSADDHRINCFQIINFTTEELQFSVEPDENINVIPTKGPVKPKNTSMLFVRKNVTQRELS
;
A
#
# COMPACT_ATOMS: atom_id res chain seq x y z
N THR A 1 24.12 17.04 60.23
CA THR A 1 24.58 17.46 58.89
C THR A 1 25.39 16.32 58.33
N SER A 2 24.79 15.55 57.42
CA SER A 2 25.41 14.37 56.82
C SER A 2 25.14 14.37 55.32
N ASP A 3 26.22 14.28 54.55
CA ASP A 3 26.22 14.02 53.12
C ASP A 3 25.61 12.65 52.81
N MET A 4 24.81 12.57 51.74
CA MET A 4 25.05 11.65 50.61
C MET A 4 24.14 11.99 49.42
N PRO A 5 24.65 11.89 48.17
CA PRO A 5 23.93 12.20 46.94
C PRO A 5 23.17 10.98 46.42
N GLY A 6 21.96 11.18 45.92
CA GLY A 6 21.12 10.11 45.37
C GLY A 6 20.46 10.53 44.06
N MET A 7 21.17 10.27 42.96
CA MET A 7 20.72 10.17 41.57
C MET A 7 19.27 10.60 41.27
N SER A 8 19.14 11.82 40.73
CA SER A 8 17.96 12.21 39.97
C SER A 8 17.91 11.44 38.66
N MET A 9 16.80 10.73 38.47
CA MET A 9 16.19 10.28 37.21
C MET A 9 17.14 10.14 36.02
N ILE A 10 17.46 8.90 35.68
CA ILE A 10 17.69 8.48 34.30
C ILE A 10 16.43 8.84 33.49
N ASP A 11 16.39 10.08 33.00
CA ASP A 11 15.74 10.36 31.73
C ASP A 11 16.47 9.47 30.73
N ALA A 12 15.86 8.32 30.44
CA ALA A 12 16.17 7.57 29.23
C ALA A 12 15.78 8.50 28.09
N ASP A 13 16.72 9.37 27.74
CA ASP A 13 16.79 10.07 26.47
C ASP A 13 16.93 8.96 25.42
N ILE A 14 15.78 8.34 25.11
CA ILE A 14 15.60 7.60 23.88
C ILE A 14 15.72 8.68 22.82
N SER A 15 16.97 8.95 22.45
CA SER A 15 17.35 9.53 21.19
C SER A 15 16.75 8.61 20.14
N ARG A 16 15.46 8.82 19.87
CA ARG A 16 14.79 8.35 18.67
C ARG A 16 15.52 9.11 17.59
N SER A 17 16.56 8.48 17.07
CA SER A 17 17.15 8.74 15.79
C SER A 17 15.99 8.95 14.82
N GLN A 18 15.61 10.22 14.62
CA GLN A 18 14.79 10.61 13.50
C GLN A 18 15.71 10.37 12.31
N HIS A 19 15.77 9.12 11.85
CA HIS A 19 16.22 8.80 10.51
C HIS A 19 15.20 9.46 9.60
N ARG A 20 15.39 10.76 9.37
CA ARG A 20 14.75 11.50 8.30
C ARG A 20 15.08 10.68 7.06
N LEU A 21 14.06 10.03 6.49
CA LEU A 21 14.16 9.39 5.20
C LEU A 21 14.51 10.50 4.21
N VAL A 22 15.79 10.66 3.93
CA VAL A 22 16.26 11.58 2.90
C VAL A 22 15.94 10.87 1.60
N LEU A 23 14.94 11.38 0.88
CA LEU A 23 14.69 10.98 -0.49
C LEU A 23 15.99 11.22 -1.25
N ALA A 24 16.65 10.15 -1.68
CA ALA A 24 17.86 10.25 -2.47
C ALA A 24 17.53 11.04 -3.76
N PRO A 25 18.46 11.89 -4.25
CA PRO A 25 18.28 12.57 -5.51
C PRO A 25 18.01 11.52 -6.60
N VAL A 26 16.91 11.69 -7.34
CA VAL A 26 16.55 10.82 -8.45
C VAL A 26 17.70 10.85 -9.46
N ASN A 27 18.27 9.68 -9.77
CA ASN A 27 19.31 9.55 -10.78
C ASN A 27 18.82 10.20 -12.10
N PRO A 28 19.57 11.14 -12.70
CA PRO A 28 19.13 11.88 -13.89
C PRO A 28 18.90 11.00 -15.12
N ASN A 29 19.40 9.75 -15.12
CA ASN A 29 19.15 8.75 -16.16
C ASN A 29 17.85 7.97 -15.97
N ILE A 30 17.16 8.13 -14.84
CA ILE A 30 15.81 7.62 -14.66
C ILE A 30 14.90 8.61 -15.37
N ARG A 31 14.47 8.24 -16.59
CA ARG A 31 13.41 9.00 -17.28
C ARG A 31 12.25 9.15 -16.29
N PRO A 32 11.75 10.39 -16.05
CA PRO A 32 10.49 10.54 -15.35
C PRO A 32 9.48 9.63 -16.03
N VAL A 33 8.81 8.76 -15.27
CA VAL A 33 7.64 8.05 -15.79
C VAL A 33 6.78 9.12 -16.43
N ASP A 34 6.52 8.99 -17.73
CA ASP A 34 5.81 10.01 -18.48
C ASP A 34 4.37 10.04 -17.96
N ARG A 35 4.15 10.89 -16.94
CA ARG A 35 2.86 11.04 -16.27
C ARG A 35 1.80 11.59 -17.22
N ASN A 36 2.18 12.02 -18.43
CA ASN A 36 1.30 12.58 -19.43
C ASN A 36 0.64 11.54 -20.35
N THR A 37 1.10 10.28 -20.39
CA THR A 37 0.44 9.25 -21.23
C THR A 37 -0.66 8.49 -20.49
N ASN A 38 -0.45 8.17 -19.21
CA ASN A 38 -1.41 7.35 -18.45
C ASN A 38 -2.20 8.20 -17.46
N LYS A 39 -3.46 8.47 -17.83
CA LYS A 39 -4.46 9.16 -17.00
C LYS A 39 -4.65 8.50 -15.62
N TRP A 40 -4.42 7.19 -15.53
CA TRP A 40 -4.48 6.40 -14.29
C TRP A 40 -3.60 5.16 -14.41
N ILE A 41 -3.30 4.51 -13.29
CA ILE A 41 -2.59 3.22 -13.23
C ILE A 41 -3.20 2.28 -12.20
N VAL A 42 -2.87 1.00 -12.31
CA VAL A 42 -3.13 -0.03 -11.28
C VAL A 42 -1.80 -0.57 -10.76
N ASN A 43 -1.66 -0.68 -9.44
CA ASN A 43 -0.43 -1.15 -8.77
C ASN A 43 -0.72 -2.19 -7.68
N PRO A 44 -0.09 -3.38 -7.68
CA PRO A 44 0.79 -3.88 -8.76
C PRO A 44 -0.02 -4.06 -10.06
N SER A 45 0.63 -4.15 -11.22
CA SER A 45 -0.08 -4.43 -12.48
C SER A 45 -0.54 -5.88 -12.59
N GLU A 46 0.06 -6.77 -11.81
CA GLU A 46 -0.21 -8.20 -11.77
C GLU A 46 0.04 -8.73 -10.35
N LEU A 47 -0.68 -9.77 -9.97
CA LEU A 47 -0.53 -10.46 -8.69
C LEU A 47 -0.44 -11.96 -8.92
N HIS A 48 0.63 -12.57 -8.41
CA HIS A 48 0.83 -14.01 -8.46
C HIS A 48 0.33 -14.63 -7.15
N LEU A 49 -0.73 -15.43 -7.21
CA LEU A 49 -1.32 -16.11 -6.07
C LEU A 49 -0.96 -17.61 -6.08
N SER A 50 -0.11 -18.07 -5.16
CA SER A 50 0.17 -19.50 -5.00
C SER A 50 -1.10 -20.28 -4.62
N ALA A 51 -1.16 -21.59 -4.92
CA ALA A 51 -2.31 -22.44 -4.63
C ALA A 51 -2.82 -22.23 -3.19
N ASP A 52 -1.90 -22.26 -2.23
CA ASP A 52 -2.17 -22.14 -0.79
C ASP A 52 -2.21 -20.68 -0.27
N ASP A 53 -2.29 -19.68 -1.16
CA ASP A 53 -2.35 -18.28 -0.73
C ASP A 53 -3.75 -17.88 -0.28
N HIS A 54 -3.96 -17.89 1.04
CA HIS A 54 -5.19 -17.41 1.68
C HIS A 54 -5.11 -15.94 2.14
N ARG A 55 -4.03 -15.23 1.79
CA ARG A 55 -3.84 -13.84 2.22
C ARG A 55 -4.75 -12.90 1.44
N ILE A 56 -5.13 -11.83 2.11
CA ILE A 56 -5.74 -10.68 1.45
C ILE A 56 -4.61 -9.88 0.79
N ASN A 57 -4.66 -9.80 -0.52
CA ASN A 57 -3.77 -8.99 -1.34
C ASN A 57 -4.46 -7.69 -1.71
N CYS A 58 -3.68 -6.70 -2.13
CA CYS A 58 -4.25 -5.40 -2.49
C CYS A 58 -3.75 -4.90 -3.85
N PHE A 59 -4.66 -4.30 -4.59
CA PHE A 59 -4.38 -3.45 -5.74
C PHE A 59 -4.74 -2.01 -5.41
N GLN A 60 -4.05 -1.08 -6.06
CA GLN A 60 -4.25 0.35 -5.95
C GLN A 60 -4.63 0.88 -7.32
N ILE A 61 -5.79 1.49 -7.46
CA ILE A 61 -6.12 2.28 -8.65
C ILE A 61 -5.76 3.73 -8.34
N ILE A 62 -4.82 4.31 -9.08
CA ILE A 62 -4.33 5.67 -8.86
C ILE A 62 -4.79 6.55 -10.01
N ASN A 63 -5.59 7.57 -9.71
CA ASN A 63 -6.09 8.53 -10.67
C ASN A 63 -5.18 9.77 -10.70
N PHE A 64 -4.48 9.98 -11.82
CA PHE A 64 -3.65 11.16 -12.02
C PHE A 64 -4.36 12.29 -12.76
N THR A 65 -5.63 12.12 -13.15
CA THR A 65 -6.38 13.14 -13.87
C THR A 65 -6.94 14.22 -12.94
N THR A 66 -7.56 15.24 -13.55
CA THR A 66 -8.37 16.27 -12.89
C THR A 66 -9.84 15.88 -12.78
N GLU A 67 -10.24 14.73 -13.34
CA GLU A 67 -11.62 14.26 -13.41
C GLU A 67 -11.80 13.01 -12.54
N GLU A 68 -13.04 12.72 -12.16
CA GLU A 68 -13.35 11.48 -11.46
C GLU A 68 -13.38 10.31 -12.44
N LEU A 69 -12.75 9.20 -12.08
CA LEU A 69 -12.81 7.97 -12.84
C LEU A 69 -13.82 7.02 -12.21
N GLN A 70 -14.48 6.21 -13.04
CA GLN A 70 -15.28 5.07 -12.58
C GLN A 70 -14.54 3.79 -12.96
N PHE A 71 -14.43 2.86 -12.03
CA PHE A 71 -13.87 1.53 -12.29
C PHE A 71 -14.91 0.44 -12.05
N SER A 72 -14.70 -0.68 -12.72
CA SER A 72 -15.38 -1.95 -12.49
C SER A 72 -14.38 -3.09 -12.67
N VAL A 73 -14.53 -4.15 -11.89
CA VAL A 73 -13.70 -5.36 -11.89
C VAL A 73 -14.65 -6.55 -12.04
N GLU A 74 -14.32 -7.43 -12.98
CA GLU A 74 -15.00 -8.70 -13.20
C GLU A 74 -14.11 -9.82 -12.64
N PRO A 75 -14.36 -10.30 -11.41
CA PRO A 75 -13.55 -11.36 -10.83
C PRO A 75 -13.93 -12.73 -11.39
N ASP A 76 -12.92 -13.61 -11.53
CA ASP A 76 -13.14 -15.03 -11.79
C ASP A 76 -13.84 -15.73 -10.61
N GLU A 77 -14.48 -16.87 -10.86
CA GLU A 77 -15.29 -17.62 -9.87
C GLU A 77 -14.54 -17.96 -8.56
N ASN A 78 -13.22 -18.13 -8.62
CA ASN A 78 -12.38 -18.50 -7.47
C ASN A 78 -11.71 -17.31 -6.78
N ILE A 79 -12.01 -16.08 -7.22
CA ILE A 79 -11.41 -14.85 -6.71
C ILE A 79 -12.52 -13.95 -6.18
N ASN A 80 -12.28 -13.36 -5.01
CA ASN A 80 -13.15 -12.33 -4.46
C ASN A 80 -12.40 -10.99 -4.46
N VAL A 81 -13.03 -9.97 -5.05
CA VAL A 81 -12.51 -8.60 -5.11
C VAL A 81 -13.48 -7.65 -4.43
N ILE A 82 -12.98 -6.79 -3.54
CA ILE A 82 -13.79 -5.79 -2.83
C ILE A 82 -13.04 -4.44 -2.81
N PRO A 83 -13.68 -3.33 -3.22
CA PRO A 83 -14.94 -3.25 -3.97
C PRO A 83 -14.79 -3.74 -5.42
N THR A 84 -15.88 -4.20 -6.05
CA THR A 84 -15.87 -4.57 -7.48
C THR A 84 -16.10 -3.39 -8.42
N LYS A 85 -16.62 -2.26 -7.92
CA LYS A 85 -16.82 -1.03 -8.70
C LYS A 85 -16.80 0.19 -7.81
N GLY A 86 -16.55 1.35 -8.40
CA GLY A 86 -16.69 2.63 -7.69
C GLY A 86 -15.94 3.79 -8.33
N PRO A 87 -15.99 4.95 -7.68
CA PRO A 87 -15.26 6.13 -8.12
C PRO A 87 -13.81 6.11 -7.64
N VAL A 88 -12.94 6.76 -8.42
CA VAL A 88 -11.61 7.22 -7.97
C VAL A 88 -11.54 8.72 -8.22
N LYS A 89 -11.57 9.50 -7.13
CA LYS A 89 -11.52 10.96 -7.20
C LYS A 89 -10.24 11.45 -7.89
N PRO A 90 -10.25 12.66 -8.48
CA PRO A 90 -9.06 13.28 -9.04
C PRO A 90 -7.90 13.26 -8.05
N LYS A 91 -6.69 12.93 -8.55
CA LYS A 91 -5.44 12.90 -7.76
C LYS A 91 -5.49 11.99 -6.52
N ASN A 92 -6.36 10.98 -6.54
CA ASN A 92 -6.59 10.08 -5.40
C ASN A 92 -6.32 8.61 -5.76
N THR A 93 -6.28 7.76 -4.74
CA THR A 93 -6.07 6.32 -4.85
C THR A 93 -7.26 5.57 -4.23
N SER A 94 -7.78 4.58 -4.95
CA SER A 94 -8.75 3.62 -4.41
C SER A 94 -8.07 2.27 -4.20
N MET A 95 -8.35 1.64 -3.06
CA MET A 95 -7.83 0.32 -2.70
C MET A 95 -8.83 -0.76 -3.09
N LEU A 96 -8.33 -1.82 -3.72
CA LEU A 96 -9.04 -3.06 -3.99
C LEU A 96 -8.40 -4.17 -3.18
N PHE A 97 -9.21 -4.98 -2.50
CA PHE A 97 -8.78 -6.15 -1.76
C PHE A 97 -9.14 -7.41 -2.54
N VAL A 98 -8.17 -8.28 -2.72
CA VAL A 98 -8.28 -9.51 -3.51
C VAL A 98 -7.91 -10.70 -2.65
N ARG A 99 -8.72 -11.75 -2.69
CA ARG A 99 -8.42 -13.02 -2.02
C ARG A 99 -8.98 -14.19 -2.82
N LYS A 100 -8.38 -15.36 -2.67
CA LYS A 100 -8.98 -16.61 -3.16
C LYS A 100 -10.21 -16.98 -2.34
N ASN A 101 -11.21 -17.56 -3.00
CA ASN A 101 -12.31 -18.22 -2.34
C ASN A 101 -11.81 -19.54 -1.76
N VAL A 102 -12.00 -19.75 -0.46
CA VAL A 102 -11.66 -21.03 0.17
C VAL A 102 -12.75 -22.04 -0.22
N THR A 103 -12.40 -23.05 -1.01
CA THR A 103 -13.30 -24.17 -1.29
C THR A 103 -13.26 -25.13 -0.08
N GLN A 104 -14.43 -25.52 0.44
CA GLN A 104 -14.55 -26.38 1.63
C GLN A 104 -13.77 -27.71 1.57
N ARG A 105 -13.30 -28.15 0.39
CA ARG A 105 -12.51 -29.39 0.22
C ARG A 105 -11.12 -29.33 0.86
N GLU A 106 -10.55 -28.17 1.10
CA GLU A 106 -9.19 -28.03 1.68
C GLU A 106 -9.19 -28.02 3.22
N LEU A 107 -10.37 -28.14 3.86
CA LEU A 107 -10.53 -28.23 5.31
C LEU A 107 -10.90 -29.65 5.78
N SER A 108 -10.77 -30.65 4.90
CA SER A 108 -11.11 -32.06 5.15
C SER A 108 -9.90 -32.91 5.47
#